data_AF-A0A2G6EI98-F1
#
_entry.id   AF-A0A2G6EI98-F1
#
_cell.length_a   1.000
_cell.length_b   1.000
_cell.length_c   1.000
_cell.angle_alpha   90.00
_cell.angle_beta   90.00
_cell.angle_gamma   90.00
#
_symmetry.space_group_name_H-M   'P 1'
#
loop_
_entity.id
_entity.type
_entity.pdbx_description
1 polymer ?
#
loop_
_entity_poly.entity_id
_entity_poly.type
_entity_poly.pdbx_seq_one_letter_code
_entity_poly.pdbx_strand_id
1 'polypeptide(L)'
;MNLYMREETTGELEKIDWYSWLRAADTATRSVPVVLMHKDRERGENRCVQGFLHAIPLLPTQASKARQRAAERARKRGSTASRATRFLAGWVLLFSSLPSEMLTSRTIASLYRVRWQV
;
A
#
# COMPACT_ATOMS: atom_id res chain seq x y z
N MET A 1 6.29 10.37 4.72
CA MET A 1 5.44 9.42 5.43
C MET A 1 5.84 8.03 4.94
N ASN A 2 6.30 7.16 5.84
CA ASN A 2 6.87 5.85 5.49
C ASN A 2 6.17 4.77 6.33
N LEU A 3 6.06 3.57 5.76
CA LEU A 3 5.51 2.40 6.43
C LEU A 3 6.62 1.38 6.70
N TYR A 4 6.55 0.78 7.88
CA TYR A 4 7.53 -0.17 8.38
C TYR A 4 6.83 -1.44 8.83
N MET A 5 7.48 -2.59 8.66
CA MET A 5 7.13 -3.82 9.37
C MET A 5 7.95 -3.87 10.65
N ARG A 6 7.39 -4.50 11.69
CA ARG A 6 8.15 -4.83 12.89
C ARG A 6 8.67 -6.25 12.74
N GLU A 7 9.98 -6.43 12.88
CA GLU A 7 10.58 -7.76 12.92
C GLU A 7 10.14 -8.47 14.21
N GLU A 8 9.69 -9.72 14.10
CA GLU A 8 9.08 -10.47 15.21
C GLU A 8 10.09 -10.80 16.33
N THR A 9 11.36 -10.99 15.97
CA THR A 9 12.43 -11.43 16.87
C THR A 9 13.12 -10.27 17.58
N THR A 10 13.45 -9.19 16.85
CA THR A 10 14.22 -8.06 17.38
C THR A 10 13.33 -6.89 17.80
N GLY A 11 12.11 -6.81 17.26
CA GLY A 11 11.22 -5.65 17.42
C GLY A 11 11.65 -4.43 16.59
N GLU A 12 12.70 -4.54 15.78
CA GLU A 12 13.18 -3.45 14.93
C GLU A 12 12.18 -3.10 13.83
N LEU A 13 12.23 -1.84 13.37
CA LEU A 13 11.37 -1.33 12.31
C LEU A 13 12.11 -1.38 10.98
N GLU A 14 11.70 -2.30 10.12
CA GLU A 14 12.24 -2.42 8.77
C GLU A 14 11.34 -1.68 7.76
N LYS A 15 11.95 -0.84 6.92
CA LYS A 15 11.21 -0.14 5.87
C LYS A 15 10.74 -1.14 4.83
N ILE A 16 9.45 -1.13 4.53
CA ILE A 16 8.85 -2.12 3.63
C ILE A 16 9.25 -1.84 2.17
N ASP A 17 9.85 -2.84 1.52
CA ASP A 17 9.91 -2.93 0.06
C ASP A 17 8.65 -3.60 -0.49
N TRP A 18 7.67 -2.78 -0.85
CA TRP A 18 6.39 -3.25 -1.39
C TRP A 18 6.52 -4.10 -2.64
N TYR A 19 7.53 -3.83 -3.48
CA TYR A 19 7.69 -4.56 -4.73
C TYR A 19 8.15 -5.99 -4.45
N SER A 20 9.17 -6.16 -3.61
CA SER A 20 9.67 -7.47 -3.21
C SER A 20 8.62 -8.24 -2.41
N TRP A 21 7.96 -7.58 -1.46
CA TRP A 21 6.94 -8.20 -0.61
C TRP A 21 5.71 -8.70 -1.41
N LEU A 22 5.22 -7.91 -2.38
CA LEU A 22 4.05 -8.30 -3.20
C LEU A 22 4.40 -9.25 -4.34
N ARG A 23 5.65 -9.30 -4.79
CA ARG A 23 6.06 -10.30 -5.79
C ARG A 23 5.94 -11.72 -5.28
N ALA A 24 6.23 -11.94 -4.00
CA ALA A 24 6.06 -13.23 -3.35
C ALA A 24 4.57 -13.63 -3.18
N ALA A 25 3.62 -12.76 -3.50
CA ALA A 25 2.19 -12.96 -3.26
C ALA A 25 1.41 -13.54 -4.43
N ASP A 26 2.01 -13.65 -5.61
CA ASP A 26 1.43 -14.20 -6.85
C ASP A 26 -0.08 -13.92 -7.04
N THR A 27 -0.47 -12.64 -6.88
CA THR A 27 -1.84 -12.10 -7.02
C THR A 27 -2.84 -12.38 -5.89
N ALA A 28 -2.43 -12.93 -4.75
CA ALA A 28 -3.31 -13.04 -3.58
C ALA A 28 -3.46 -11.70 -2.84
N THR A 29 -4.65 -11.45 -2.29
CA THR A 29 -4.84 -10.39 -1.29
C THR A 29 -4.00 -10.69 -0.06
N ARG A 30 -3.30 -9.68 0.47
CA ARG A 30 -2.51 -9.79 1.69
C ARG A 30 -2.88 -8.70 2.68
N SER A 31 -2.75 -9.02 3.96
CA SER A 31 -2.89 -8.09 5.07
C SER A 31 -1.68 -8.27 5.98
N VAL A 32 -1.10 -7.18 6.46
CA VAL A 32 0.09 -7.23 7.31
C VAL A 32 0.09 -6.08 8.32
N PRO A 33 0.47 -6.32 9.59
CA PRO A 33 0.67 -5.23 10.54
C PRO A 33 1.80 -4.32 10.08
N VAL A 34 1.60 -3.01 10.21
CA VAL A 34 2.56 -1.97 9.82
C VAL A 34 2.58 -0.84 10.84
N VAL A 35 3.71 -0.15 10.88
CA VAL A 35 3.90 1.09 11.64
C VAL A 35 4.05 2.24 10.65
N LEU A 36 3.15 3.21 10.74
CA LEU A 36 3.22 4.47 9.99
C LEU A 36 4.06 5.47 10.77
N MET A 37 5.19 5.85 10.20
CA MET A 37 6.01 6.95 10.71
C MET A 37 5.70 8.22 9.93
N HIS A 38 5.27 9.26 10.64
CA HIS A 38 5.05 10.57 10.06
C HIS A 38 5.55 11.69 10.97
N LYS A 39 5.97 12.79 10.36
CA LYS A 39 6.26 14.04 11.07
C LYS A 39 4.93 14.75 11.30
N ASP A 40 4.58 14.98 12.56
CA ASP A 40 3.48 15.85 12.93
C ASP A 40 3.92 17.29 12.67
N ARG A 41 3.29 17.96 11.70
CA ARG A 41 3.68 19.31 11.29
C ARG A 41 3.26 20.36 12.30
N GLU A 42 2.21 20.11 13.07
CA GLU A 42 1.70 21.05 14.07
C GLU A 42 2.54 20.98 15.34
N ARG A 43 2.97 19.78 15.71
CA ARG A 43 3.75 19.54 16.94
C ARG A 43 5.26 19.51 16.73
N GLY A 44 5.73 19.41 15.49
CA GLY A 44 7.16 19.34 15.17
C GLY A 44 7.82 17.99 15.46
N GLU A 45 7.09 17.01 15.99
CA GLU A 45 7.60 15.72 16.46
C GLU A 45 7.33 14.57 15.48
N ASN A 46 8.12 13.50 15.57
CA ASN A 46 7.85 12.26 14.84
C ASN A 46 6.86 11.40 15.63
N ARG A 47 5.79 10.94 14.98
CA ARG A 47 4.80 10.04 15.58
C ARG A 47 4.78 8.72 14.83
N CYS A 48 4.48 7.67 15.60
CA CYS A 48 4.24 6.33 15.11
C CYS A 48 2.77 5.96 15.30
N VAL A 49 2.14 5.42 14.26
CA VAL A 49 0.77 4.90 14.32
C VAL A 49 0.79 3.45 13.88
N GLN A 50 0.32 2.57 14.76
CA GLN A 50 0.15 1.16 14.42
C GLN A 50 -1.10 0.96 13.59
N GLY A 51 -1.05 0.03 12.64
CA GLY A 51 -2.20 -0.37 11.86
C GLY A 51 -1.89 -1.56 10.98
N PHE A 52 -2.72 -1.74 9.97
CA PHE A 52 -2.64 -2.83 9.01
C PHE A 52 -2.61 -2.24 7.61
N LEU A 53 -1.77 -2.81 6.75
CA LEU A 53 -1.86 -2.57 5.33
C LEU A 53 -2.54 -3.75 4.64
N HIS A 54 -3.61 -3.46 3.91
CA HIS A 54 -4.27 -4.40 3.02
C HIS A 54 -3.84 -4.14 1.59
N ALA A 55 -3.19 -5.12 0.99
CA ALA A 55 -2.81 -5.12 -0.41
C ALA A 55 -3.77 -5.98 -1.22
N ILE A 56 -4.46 -5.35 -2.17
CA ILE A 56 -5.51 -5.97 -2.96
C ILE A 56 -5.13 -5.89 -4.43
N PRO A 57 -5.06 -7.01 -5.16
CA PRO A 57 -4.80 -6.99 -6.59
C PRO A 57 -5.97 -6.33 -7.32
N LEU A 58 -5.68 -5.49 -8.31
CA LEU A 58 -6.68 -4.98 -9.22
C LEU A 58 -7.11 -6.07 -10.21
N LEU A 59 -8.37 -5.98 -10.67
CA LEU A 59 -8.82 -6.79 -11.79
C LEU A 59 -7.94 -6.54 -13.03
N PRO A 60 -7.71 -7.54 -13.91
CA PRO A 60 -6.77 -7.42 -15.03
C PRO A 60 -6.98 -6.16 -15.90
N THR A 61 -8.24 -5.83 -16.19
CA THR A 61 -8.62 -4.65 -16.98
C THR A 61 -8.29 -3.33 -16.26
N GLN A 62 -8.50 -3.27 -14.94
CA GLN A 62 -8.17 -2.11 -14.12
C GLN A 62 -6.65 -1.96 -13.95
N ALA A 63 -5.94 -3.08 -13.74
CA ALA A 63 -4.49 -3.12 -13.64
C ALA A 63 -3.83 -2.65 -14.95
N SER A 64 -4.33 -3.09 -16.11
CA SER A 64 -3.82 -2.65 -17.41
C SER A 64 -3.98 -1.13 -17.59
N LYS A 65 -5.18 -0.59 -17.32
CA LYS A 65 -5.44 0.85 -17.36
C LYS A 65 -4.53 1.63 -16.39
N ALA A 66 -4.31 1.12 -15.18
CA ALA A 66 -3.44 1.75 -14.20
C ALA A 66 -1.96 1.74 -14.65
N ARG A 67 -1.49 0.64 -15.23
CA ARG A 67 -0.15 0.52 -15.83
C ARG A 67 0.05 1.48 -16.99
N GLN A 68 -0.93 1.61 -17.89
CA GLN A 68 -0.90 2.57 -18.98
C GLN A 68 -0.80 4.01 -18.45
N ARG A 69 -1.64 4.38 -17.48
CA ARG A 69 -1.58 5.70 -16.84
C ARG A 69 -0.23 5.96 -16.18
N ALA A 70 0.36 4.96 -15.53
CA ALA A 70 1.70 5.08 -14.95
C ALA A 70 2.77 5.32 -16.01
N ALA A 71 2.70 4.62 -17.15
CA ALA A 71 3.61 4.82 -18.28
C ALA A 71 3.45 6.22 -18.89
N GLU A 72 2.23 6.68 -19.11
CA GLU A 72 1.94 8.03 -19.63
C GLU A 72 2.47 9.13 -18.69
N ARG A 73 2.29 8.98 -17.38
CA ARG A 73 2.83 9.91 -16.38
C ARG A 73 4.36 9.96 -16.39
N ALA A 74 5.02 8.81 -16.50
CA ALA A 74 6.47 8.75 -16.59
C ALA A 74 6.96 9.43 -17.88
N ARG A 75 6.32 9.14 -19.02
CA ARG A 75 6.65 9.75 -20.32
C ARG A 75 6.52 11.27 -20.28
N LYS A 76 5.44 11.80 -19.69
CA LYS A 76 5.24 13.25 -19.50
C LYS A 76 6.36 13.91 -18.68
N ARG A 77 7.11 13.14 -17.90
CA ARG A 77 8.26 13.59 -17.09
C ARG A 77 9.61 13.23 -17.74
N GLY A 78 9.63 12.84 -19.02
CA GLY A 78 10.85 12.46 -19.73
C GLY A 78 11.48 11.15 -19.24
N SER A 79 10.70 10.27 -18.60
CA SER A 79 11.20 9.03 -18.02
C SER A 79 10.37 7.81 -18.44
N THR A 80 10.91 6.60 -18.23
CA THR A 80 10.17 5.36 -18.40
C THR A 80 9.75 4.79 -17.06
N ALA A 81 8.48 4.39 -16.92
CA ALA A 81 8.01 3.75 -15.69
C ALA A 81 8.79 2.45 -15.44
N SER A 82 9.43 2.35 -14.28
CA SER A 82 10.24 1.19 -13.88
C SER A 82 9.39 -0.08 -13.79
N ARG A 83 10.06 -1.24 -13.81
CA ARG A 83 9.41 -2.55 -13.61
C ARG A 83 8.65 -2.61 -12.27
N ALA A 84 9.21 -1.99 -11.22
CA ALA A 84 8.56 -1.91 -9.91
C ALA A 84 7.29 -1.06 -9.97
N THR A 85 7.35 0.13 -10.55
CA THR A 85 6.19 1.01 -10.70
C THR A 85 5.07 0.36 -11.51
N ARG A 86 5.40 -0.31 -12.63
CA ARG A 86 4.40 -1.01 -13.45
C ARG A 86 3.76 -2.19 -12.70
N PHE A 87 4.56 -2.92 -11.91
CA PHE A 87 4.04 -4.00 -11.09
C PHE A 87 3.09 -3.48 -10.01
N LEU A 88 3.53 -2.48 -9.24
CA LEU A 88 2.76 -1.88 -8.15
C LEU A 88 1.50 -1.15 -8.63
N ALA A 89 1.48 -0.64 -9.87
CA ALA A 89 0.27 -0.08 -10.46
C ALA A 89 -0.89 -1.08 -10.59
N GLY A 90 -0.63 -2.38 -10.47
CA GLY A 90 -1.65 -3.43 -10.44
C GLY A 90 -2.29 -3.66 -9.06
N TRP A 91 -1.95 -2.87 -8.05
CA TRP A 91 -2.38 -3.08 -6.66
C TRP A 91 -3.06 -1.84 -6.08
N VAL A 92 -3.97 -2.08 -5.14
CA VAL A 92 -4.50 -1.07 -4.22
C VAL A 92 -3.95 -1.38 -2.83
N LEU A 93 -3.33 -0.38 -2.21
CA LEU A 93 -2.82 -0.46 -0.85
C LEU A 93 -3.69 0.41 0.06
N LEU A 94 -4.31 -0.18 1.07
CA LEU A 94 -5.17 0.51 2.02
C LEU A 94 -4.60 0.37 3.42
N PHE A 95 -4.43 1.49 4.11
CA PHE A 95 -4.09 1.51 5.53
C PHE A 95 -5.37 1.55 6.36
N SER A 96 -5.43 0.73 7.41
CA SER A 96 -6.56 0.61 8.33
C SER A 96 -6.04 0.38 9.75
N SER A 97 -6.81 0.77 10.78
CA SER A 97 -6.55 0.33 12.16
C SER A 97 -7.09 -1.09 12.44
N LEU A 98 -7.85 -1.66 11.50
CA LEU A 98 -8.54 -2.93 11.68
C LEU A 98 -7.76 -4.10 11.02
N PRO A 99 -7.56 -5.21 11.73
CA PRO A 99 -6.98 -6.43 11.17
C PRO A 99 -7.98 -7.13 10.23
N SER A 100 -7.45 -7.99 9.35
CA SER A 100 -8.24 -8.80 8.39
C SER A 100 -9.21 -9.78 9.06
N GLU A 101 -8.91 -10.14 10.30
CA GLU A 101 -9.62 -11.02 11.20
C GLU A 101 -10.92 -10.38 11.70
N MET A 102 -10.94 -9.05 11.85
CA MET A 102 -12.14 -8.29 12.21
C MET A 102 -12.96 -7.92 10.97
N LEU A 103 -12.32 -7.44 9.92
CA LEU A 103 -12.95 -7.14 8.65
C LEU A 103 -12.05 -7.57 7.50
N THR A 104 -12.61 -8.36 6.57
CA THR A 104 -11.85 -8.77 5.40
C THR A 104 -11.34 -7.56 4.62
N SER A 105 -10.17 -7.68 3.99
CA SER A 105 -9.59 -6.60 3.16
C SER A 105 -10.55 -6.13 2.05
N ARG A 106 -11.42 -7.01 1.54
CA ARG A 106 -12.46 -6.64 0.57
C ARG A 106 -13.52 -5.74 1.19
N THR A 107 -13.98 -6.05 2.40
CA THR A 107 -14.93 -5.20 3.14
C THR A 107 -14.32 -3.85 3.47
N ILE A 108 -13.07 -3.81 3.92
CA ILE A 108 -12.32 -2.57 4.18
C ILE A 108 -12.21 -1.73 2.89
N ALA A 109 -11.95 -2.36 1.74
CA ALA A 109 -11.93 -1.67 0.46
C ALA A 109 -13.30 -1.09 0.07
N SER A 110 -14.40 -1.80 0.34
CA SER A 110 -15.75 -1.28 0.14
C SER A 110 -16.01 -0.06 1.03
N LEU A 111 -15.65 -0.11 2.31
CA LEU A 111 -15.77 1.03 3.23
C LEU A 111 -14.94 2.22 2.78
N TYR A 112 -13.70 1.98 2.32
CA TYR A 112 -12.85 3.04 1.79
C TYR A 112 -13.48 3.72 0.57
N ARG A 113 -14.24 3.00 -0.27
CA ARG A 113 -14.97 3.61 -1.40
C ARG A 113 -16.14 4.49 -0.95
N VAL A 114 -16.83 4.13 0.13
CA VAL A 114 -17.93 4.94 0.69
C VAL A 114 -17.43 6.30 1.18
N ARG A 115 -16.19 6.38 1.69
CA ARG A 115 -15.57 7.65 2.09
C ARG A 115 -15.56 8.70 0.97
N TRP A 116 -15.57 8.28 -0.30
CA TRP A 116 -15.53 9.18 -1.46
C TRP A 116 -16.91 9.46 -2.06
N GLN A 117 -18.00 9.03 -1.42
CA GLN A 117 -19.37 9.30 -1.85
C GLN A 117 -20.00 10.54 -1.20
N VAL A 118 -19.34 11.10 -0.18
CA VAL A 118 -19.72 12.34 0.53
C VAL A 118 -18.77 13.47 0.16
#